data_AF-A0A959EX90-F1
#
_entry.id   AF-A0A959EX90-F1
#
_cell.length_a   1.000
_cell.length_b   1.000
_cell.length_c   1.000
_cell.angle_alpha   90.00
_cell.angle_beta   90.00
_cell.angle_gamma   90.00
#
_symmetry.space_group_name_H-M   'P 1'
#
loop_
_entity.id
_entity.type
_entity.pdbx_description
1 polymer ?
#
loop_
_entity_poly.entity_id
_entity_poly.type
_entity_poly.pdbx_seq_one_letter_code
_entity_poly.pdbx_strand_id
1 'polypeptide(L)'
;MHIQPDMSLVMEKLERDDPTAAERKKDHIQLAFESQVERAALDPRFSYEPMLAAHPERGSLRQISFLGKTLRSPLWVSSMTGGTKMAHTINHNLARACRDFGMGMGLGSCRALLYDDDHLADFDVRRLIGDDLPLFANLGIAQLEELLDLGALDRLRKLIDKLQADGLIVHVNPL
;
A
#
# COMPACT_ATOMS: atom_id res chain seq x y z
N MET A 1 -36.82 -16.29 -15.96
CA MET A 1 -35.76 -17.29 -15.73
C MET A 1 -34.47 -16.50 -15.54
N HIS A 2 -34.12 -16.17 -14.30
CA HIS A 2 -32.88 -15.46 -13.98
C HIS A 2 -31.76 -16.51 -13.94
N ILE A 3 -30.95 -16.54 -14.98
CA ILE A 3 -29.77 -17.40 -15.03
C ILE A 3 -28.76 -16.74 -14.10
N GLN A 4 -28.60 -17.27 -12.88
CA GLN A 4 -27.48 -16.87 -12.04
C GLN A 4 -26.19 -17.31 -12.76
N PRO A 5 -25.23 -16.40 -13.00
CA PRO A 5 -23.96 -16.78 -13.58
C PRO A 5 -23.31 -17.81 -12.67
N ASP A 6 -22.76 -18.86 -13.26
CA ASP A 6 -22.05 -19.91 -12.54
C ASP A 6 -20.82 -19.30 -11.86
N MET A 7 -20.90 -19.19 -10.53
CA MET A 7 -19.86 -18.60 -9.69
C MET A 7 -18.52 -19.30 -9.87
N SER A 8 -18.50 -20.59 -10.24
CA SER A 8 -17.27 -21.35 -10.47
C SER A 8 -16.56 -20.92 -11.76
N LEU A 9 -17.31 -20.68 -12.85
CA LEU A 9 -16.80 -20.13 -14.11
C LEU A 9 -16.34 -18.67 -13.97
N VAL A 10 -16.97 -17.90 -13.08
CA VAL A 10 -16.54 -16.53 -12.76
C VAL A 10 -15.24 -16.55 -11.94
N MET A 11 -15.13 -17.43 -10.95
CA MET A 11 -13.90 -17.64 -10.17
C MET A 11 -12.74 -18.14 -11.04
N GLU A 12 -12.99 -19.07 -11.97
CA GLU A 12 -11.99 -19.60 -12.91
C GLU A 12 -11.51 -18.55 -13.93
N LYS A 13 -12.37 -17.58 -14.27
CA LYS A 13 -11.97 -16.39 -15.05
C LYS A 13 -11.12 -15.41 -14.24
N LEU A 14 -11.43 -15.22 -12.95
CA LEU A 14 -10.70 -14.33 -12.04
C LEU A 14 -9.29 -14.83 -11.71
N GLU A 15 -9.09 -16.16 -11.67
CA GLU A 15 -7.77 -16.78 -11.45
C GLU A 15 -6.79 -16.59 -12.62
N ARG A 16 -7.27 -16.24 -13.83
CA ARG A 16 -6.46 -16.30 -15.05
C ARG A 16 -6.06 -14.97 -15.70
N ASP A 17 -6.44 -13.82 -15.15
CA ASP A 17 -6.39 -12.58 -15.92
C ASP A 17 -5.26 -11.59 -15.58
N ASP A 18 -4.10 -12.07 -15.11
CA ASP A 18 -2.83 -11.38 -15.39
C ASP A 18 -1.57 -12.24 -15.16
N PRO A 19 -1.15 -13.06 -16.14
CA PRO A 19 0.07 -13.88 -16.01
C PRO A 19 1.34 -13.03 -15.82
N THR A 20 1.28 -11.71 -16.07
CA THR A 20 2.43 -10.81 -15.95
C THR A 20 2.47 -10.04 -14.63
N ALA A 21 1.51 -10.22 -13.71
CA ALA A 21 1.44 -9.43 -12.48
C ALA A 21 2.72 -9.54 -11.62
N ALA A 22 3.33 -10.73 -11.54
CA ALA A 22 4.58 -10.93 -10.82
C ALA A 22 5.78 -10.29 -11.54
N GLU A 23 5.85 -10.39 -12.86
CA GLU A 23 6.90 -9.78 -13.69
C GLU A 23 6.82 -8.25 -13.63
N ARG A 24 5.63 -7.68 -13.83
CA ARG A 24 5.39 -6.23 -13.71
C ARG A 24 5.74 -5.69 -12.32
N LYS A 25 5.50 -6.44 -11.24
CA LYS A 25 5.90 -6.03 -9.87
C LYS A 25 7.41 -5.99 -9.70
N LYS A 26 8.12 -6.97 -10.25
CA LYS A 26 9.59 -7.00 -10.22
C LYS A 26 10.17 -5.85 -11.05
N ASP A 27 9.63 -5.64 -12.25
CA ASP A 27 10.02 -4.54 -13.14
C ASP A 27 9.71 -3.20 -12.49
N HIS A 28 8.58 -3.04 -11.79
CA HIS A 28 8.26 -1.80 -11.08
C HIS A 28 9.29 -1.50 -9.98
N ILE A 29 9.67 -2.49 -9.17
CA ILE A 29 10.71 -2.29 -8.14
C ILE A 29 12.03 -1.89 -8.80
N GLN A 30 12.44 -2.61 -9.84
CA GLN A 30 13.71 -2.37 -10.50
C GLN A 30 13.74 -1.02 -11.22
N LEU A 31 12.68 -0.68 -11.97
CA LEU A 31 12.52 0.64 -12.59
C LEU A 31 12.47 1.73 -11.53
N ALA A 32 11.82 1.55 -10.38
CA ALA A 32 11.84 2.55 -9.31
C ALA A 32 13.25 2.76 -8.72
N PHE A 33 14.07 1.71 -8.64
CA PHE A 33 15.48 1.83 -8.26
C PHE A 33 16.33 2.53 -9.33
N GLU A 34 16.06 2.25 -10.61
CA GLU A 34 16.77 2.82 -11.77
C GLU A 34 16.30 4.25 -12.10
N SER A 35 15.07 4.60 -11.73
CA SER A 35 14.44 5.90 -11.95
C SER A 35 14.96 6.92 -10.95
N GLN A 36 16.22 7.34 -11.12
CA GLN A 36 16.64 8.62 -10.58
C GLN A 36 16.01 9.72 -11.45
N VAL A 37 15.12 10.52 -10.85
CA VAL A 37 14.56 11.68 -11.55
C VAL A 37 15.72 12.61 -11.85
N GLU A 38 16.11 12.71 -13.13
CA GLU A 38 17.10 13.69 -13.53
C GLU A 38 16.59 15.08 -13.15
N ARG A 39 17.48 15.95 -12.67
CA ARG A 39 17.13 17.30 -12.18
C ARG A 39 16.34 18.12 -13.23
N ALA A 40 16.47 17.78 -14.51
CA ALA A 40 15.75 18.35 -15.64
C ALA A 40 14.26 17.96 -15.72
N ALA A 41 13.84 16.89 -15.04
CA ALA A 41 12.46 16.42 -14.97
C ALA A 41 11.69 16.94 -13.74
N LEU A 42 12.32 17.77 -12.90
CA LEU A 42 11.63 18.47 -11.82
C LEU A 42 10.68 19.52 -12.40
N ASP A 43 9.40 19.48 -12.01
CA ASP A 43 8.39 20.42 -12.49
C ASP A 43 8.76 21.86 -12.13
N PRO A 44 9.05 22.75 -13.10
CA PRO A 44 9.49 24.12 -12.83
C PRO A 44 8.39 24.98 -12.19
N ARG A 45 7.13 24.52 -12.17
CA ARG A 45 6.03 25.19 -11.45
C ARG A 45 6.15 25.02 -9.93
N PHE A 46 6.92 24.03 -9.46
CA PHE A 46 7.24 23.87 -8.05
C PHE A 46 8.50 24.68 -7.70
N SER A 47 8.37 26.00 -7.65
CA SER A 47 9.39 26.88 -7.07
C SER A 47 9.28 26.84 -5.55
N TYR A 48 10.00 25.93 -4.90
CA TYR A 48 10.10 25.89 -3.44
C TYR A 48 11.22 26.82 -2.98
N GLU A 49 10.85 27.98 -2.43
CA GLU A 49 11.75 28.84 -1.66
C GLU A 49 11.54 28.52 -0.17
N PRO A 50 12.44 27.76 0.48
CA PRO A 50 12.29 27.46 1.89
C PRO A 50 12.33 28.76 2.69
N MET A 51 11.27 29.03 3.46
CA MET A 51 11.34 30.04 4.51
C MET A 51 12.55 29.72 5.41
N LEU A 52 13.38 30.73 5.67
CA LEU A 52 14.53 30.64 6.56
C LEU A 52 14.06 30.51 8.03
N ALA A 53 13.48 29.36 8.35
CA ALA A 53 13.27 28.95 9.73
C ALA A 53 14.57 28.31 10.23
N ALA A 54 14.91 28.55 11.50
CA ALA A 54 15.96 27.78 12.15
C ALA A 54 15.62 26.28 12.09
N HIS A 55 16.63 25.44 11.91
CA HIS A 55 16.44 24.00 11.93
C HIS A 55 15.79 23.60 13.27
N PRO A 56 14.70 22.80 13.27
CA PRO A 56 14.05 22.40 14.51
C PRO A 56 15.05 21.75 15.47
N GLU A 57 14.98 22.11 16.74
CA GLU A 57 15.77 21.44 17.77
C GLU A 57 15.45 19.94 17.82
N ARG A 58 16.43 19.13 18.19
CA ARG A 58 16.24 17.68 18.26
C ARG A 58 15.09 17.34 19.21
N GLY A 59 14.08 16.64 18.70
CA GLY A 59 12.91 16.26 19.48
C GLY A 59 11.83 17.34 19.61
N SER A 60 11.98 18.48 18.92
CA SER A 60 10.96 19.56 18.94
C SER A 60 9.78 19.31 17.99
N LEU A 61 9.82 18.23 17.19
CA LEU A 61 8.70 17.83 16.33
C LEU A 61 7.49 17.48 17.19
N ARG A 62 6.38 18.18 16.96
CA ARG A 62 5.11 17.91 17.64
C ARG A 62 4.52 16.61 17.12
N GLN A 63 3.91 15.85 18.03
CA GLN A 63 3.09 14.71 17.66
C GLN A 63 1.89 15.15 16.83
N ILE A 64 1.49 14.32 15.88
CA ILE A 64 0.40 14.59 14.95
C ILE A 64 -0.66 13.51 15.15
N SER A 65 -1.88 13.92 15.49
CA SER A 65 -3.03 13.02 15.53
C SER A 65 -3.56 12.83 14.13
N PHE A 66 -3.72 11.57 13.70
CA PHE A 66 -4.26 11.20 12.40
C PHE A 66 -5.16 9.98 12.53
N LEU A 67 -6.45 10.16 12.23
CA LEU A 67 -7.47 9.08 12.23
C LEU A 67 -7.44 8.19 13.49
N GLY A 68 -7.26 8.80 14.67
CA GLY A 68 -7.22 8.09 15.95
C GLY A 68 -5.86 7.49 16.34
N LYS A 69 -4.82 7.71 15.54
CA LYS A 69 -3.43 7.31 15.80
C LYS A 69 -2.53 8.52 16.04
N THR A 70 -1.34 8.29 16.58
CA THR A 70 -0.39 9.36 16.91
C THR A 70 0.95 9.15 16.21
N LEU A 71 1.28 10.03 15.28
CA LEU A 71 2.55 10.08 14.55
C LEU A 71 3.55 10.97 15.29
N ARG A 72 4.83 10.64 15.20
CA ARG A 72 5.95 11.50 15.70
C ARG A 72 6.64 12.29 14.59
N SER A 73 6.33 11.98 13.34
CA SER A 73 6.89 12.62 12.17
C SER A 73 5.77 12.89 11.14
N PRO A 74 5.78 14.05 10.44
CA PRO A 74 4.84 14.35 9.36
C PRO A 74 5.18 13.59 8.05
N LEU A 75 5.72 12.38 8.17
CA LEU A 75 6.17 11.57 7.05
C LEU A 75 5.44 10.24 7.01
N TRP A 76 5.32 9.72 5.78
CA TRP A 76 4.55 8.53 5.46
C TRP A 76 5.32 7.67 4.46
N VAL A 77 5.41 6.37 4.71
CA VAL A 77 5.89 5.41 3.73
C VAL A 77 4.73 5.05 2.80
N SER A 78 4.78 5.55 1.56
CA SER A 78 3.72 5.32 0.56
C SER A 78 3.66 3.85 0.11
N SER A 79 2.54 3.48 -0.52
CA SER A 79 2.30 2.16 -1.09
C SER A 79 3.26 1.86 -2.23
N MET A 80 4.14 0.87 -2.03
CA MET A 80 5.19 0.51 -3.00
C MET A 80 5.09 -0.95 -3.48
N THR A 81 5.30 -1.94 -2.60
CA THR A 81 5.54 -3.34 -3.02
C THR A 81 4.82 -4.39 -2.18
N GLY A 82 4.58 -5.56 -2.77
CA GLY A 82 3.88 -6.70 -2.18
C GLY A 82 3.69 -7.86 -3.17
N GLY A 83 3.86 -9.12 -2.73
CA GLY A 83 3.65 -10.32 -3.56
C GLY A 83 4.87 -10.75 -4.38
N THR A 84 6.09 -10.53 -3.88
CA THR A 84 7.34 -11.08 -4.43
C THR A 84 8.30 -11.41 -3.28
N LYS A 85 9.25 -12.34 -3.46
CA LYS A 85 10.20 -12.72 -2.40
C LYS A 85 10.97 -11.54 -1.78
N MET A 86 11.21 -10.47 -2.54
CA MET A 86 11.89 -9.27 -2.04
C MET A 86 10.93 -8.34 -1.27
N ALA A 87 9.65 -8.36 -1.59
CA ALA A 87 8.63 -7.52 -0.97
C ALA A 87 8.52 -7.77 0.54
N HIS A 88 8.60 -9.03 0.98
CA HIS A 88 8.66 -9.39 2.40
C HIS A 88 9.72 -8.57 3.15
N THR A 89 10.99 -8.68 2.71
CA THR A 89 12.11 -8.00 3.35
C THR A 89 11.95 -6.49 3.35
N ILE A 90 11.48 -5.92 2.24
CA ILE A 90 11.26 -4.48 2.12
C ILE A 90 10.18 -4.01 3.09
N ASN A 91 9.00 -4.64 3.08
CA ASN A 91 7.88 -4.26 3.94
C ASN A 91 8.23 -4.41 5.43
N HIS A 92 8.94 -5.47 5.79
CA HIS A 92 9.37 -5.71 7.17
C HIS A 92 10.36 -4.65 7.67
N ASN A 93 11.31 -4.26 6.82
CA ASN A 93 12.29 -3.23 7.16
C ASN A 93 11.63 -1.85 7.26
N LEU A 94 10.73 -1.52 6.32
CA LEU A 94 9.99 -0.27 6.34
C LEU A 94 9.08 -0.18 7.57
N ALA A 95 8.41 -1.27 7.96
CA ALA A 95 7.57 -1.29 9.15
C ALA A 95 8.39 -1.03 10.44
N ARG A 96 9.58 -1.64 10.55
CA ARG A 96 10.51 -1.37 11.67
C ARG A 96 10.96 0.08 11.68
N ALA A 97 11.33 0.64 10.54
CA ALA A 97 11.68 2.05 10.43
C ALA A 97 10.48 2.95 10.82
N CYS A 98 9.28 2.64 10.36
CA CYS A 98 8.07 3.39 10.73
C CYS A 98 7.85 3.38 12.24
N ARG A 99 8.02 2.23 12.91
CA ARG A 99 7.97 2.15 14.37
C ARG A 99 9.01 3.05 15.03
N ASP A 100 10.25 2.96 14.60
CA ASP A 100 11.38 3.64 15.25
C ASP A 100 11.30 5.17 15.06
N PHE A 101 10.82 5.64 13.90
CA PHE A 101 10.66 7.07 13.59
C PHE A 101 9.26 7.63 13.85
N GLY A 102 8.27 6.78 14.15
CA GLY A 102 6.89 7.18 14.40
C GLY A 102 6.18 7.70 13.15
N MET A 103 6.35 6.99 12.03
CA MET A 103 5.76 7.30 10.73
C MET A 103 4.58 6.37 10.45
N GLY A 104 3.69 6.79 9.55
CA GLY A 104 2.63 5.94 9.02
C GLY A 104 3.12 5.13 7.81
N MET A 105 2.43 4.03 7.51
CA MET A 105 2.79 3.14 6.40
C MET A 105 1.57 2.72 5.58
N GLY A 106 1.69 2.82 4.26
CA GLY A 106 0.81 2.17 3.31
C GLY A 106 1.47 0.90 2.78
N LEU A 107 0.75 -0.21 2.80
CA LEU A 107 1.17 -1.45 2.16
C LEU A 107 1.15 -1.30 0.63
N GLY A 108 1.91 -2.13 -0.09
CA GLY A 108 1.74 -2.23 -1.56
C GLY A 108 0.40 -2.85 -1.93
N SER A 109 0.13 -2.96 -3.24
CA SER A 109 -1.15 -3.51 -3.74
C SER A 109 -1.43 -4.90 -3.16
N CYS A 110 -2.45 -4.96 -2.32
CA CYS A 110 -2.92 -6.14 -1.61
C CYS A 110 -3.87 -6.99 -2.47
N ARG A 111 -3.93 -6.75 -3.80
CA ARG A 111 -4.79 -7.48 -4.74
C ARG A 111 -4.67 -9.00 -4.61
N ALA A 112 -3.45 -9.52 -4.44
CA ALA A 112 -3.21 -10.96 -4.31
C ALA A 112 -3.97 -11.55 -3.10
N LEU A 113 -4.04 -10.80 -2.00
CA LEU A 113 -4.69 -11.21 -0.75
C LEU A 113 -6.22 -11.23 -0.80
N LEU A 114 -6.84 -10.79 -1.90
CA LEU A 114 -8.27 -10.94 -2.15
C LEU A 114 -8.65 -12.35 -2.60
N TYR A 115 -7.67 -13.14 -3.07
CA TYR A 115 -7.87 -14.43 -3.73
C TYR A 115 -7.19 -15.57 -2.97
N ASP A 116 -5.94 -15.38 -2.54
CA ASP A 116 -5.16 -16.37 -1.79
C ASP A 116 -4.39 -15.74 -0.61
N ASP A 117 -3.81 -16.60 0.23
CA ASP A 117 -3.00 -16.20 1.39
C ASP A 117 -1.50 -16.50 1.23
N ASP A 118 -1.07 -16.93 0.04
CA ASP A 118 0.30 -17.38 -0.21
C ASP A 118 1.31 -16.25 0.03
N HIS A 119 0.88 -15.02 -0.20
CA HIS A 119 1.68 -13.81 -0.01
C HIS A 119 1.40 -13.06 1.30
N LEU A 120 0.56 -13.58 2.20
CA LEU A 120 0.17 -12.88 3.43
C LEU A 120 1.39 -12.47 4.26
N ALA A 121 2.38 -13.35 4.36
CA ALA A 121 3.62 -13.08 5.08
C ALA A 121 4.35 -11.83 4.57
N ASP A 122 4.19 -11.44 3.30
CA ASP A 122 4.82 -10.22 2.76
C ASP A 122 4.21 -8.92 3.36
N PHE A 123 2.97 -9.00 3.83
CA PHE A 123 2.16 -7.86 4.28
C PHE A 123 1.85 -7.87 5.79
N ASP A 124 2.06 -9.00 6.47
CA ASP A 124 1.85 -9.14 7.92
C ASP A 124 2.94 -8.39 8.71
N VAL A 125 2.76 -7.08 8.81
CA VAL A 125 3.72 -6.17 9.46
C VAL A 125 3.15 -5.46 10.69
N ARG A 126 1.89 -5.72 11.07
CA ARG A 126 1.22 -5.05 12.21
C ARG A 126 2.06 -5.11 13.48
N ARG A 127 2.57 -6.31 13.80
CA ARG A 127 3.41 -6.54 14.99
C ARG A 127 4.76 -5.81 14.93
N LEU A 128 5.24 -5.51 13.72
CA LEU A 128 6.51 -4.81 13.52
C LEU A 128 6.34 -3.30 13.68
N ILE A 129 5.28 -2.73 13.10
CA ILE A 129 4.99 -1.29 13.17
C ILE A 129 4.42 -0.89 14.55
N GLY A 130 3.65 -1.78 15.20
CA GLY A 130 3.06 -1.60 16.53
C GLY A 130 1.75 -0.81 16.49
N ASP A 131 0.76 -1.13 17.32
CA ASP A 131 -0.66 -0.76 17.17
C ASP A 131 -0.99 0.74 17.20
N ASP A 132 -0.08 1.57 17.70
CA ASP A 132 -0.29 3.02 17.87
C ASP A 132 -0.09 3.82 16.57
N LEU A 133 0.57 3.23 15.56
CA LEU A 133 0.90 3.90 14.31
C LEU A 133 -0.07 3.51 13.17
N PRO A 134 -0.37 4.42 12.23
CA PRO A 134 -1.22 4.12 11.09
C PRO A 134 -0.61 3.07 10.16
N LEU A 135 -1.37 2.01 9.87
CA LEU A 135 -1.07 1.02 8.84
C LEU A 135 -2.25 0.89 7.88
N PHE A 136 -2.06 1.13 6.58
CA PHE A 136 -3.14 1.12 5.61
C PHE A 136 -2.91 0.04 4.55
N ALA A 137 -3.95 -0.73 4.26
CA ALA A 137 -3.98 -1.62 3.11
C ALA A 137 -4.07 -0.78 1.82
N ASN A 138 -3.70 -1.36 0.68
CA ASN A 138 -3.78 -0.67 -0.60
C ASN A 138 -4.43 -1.55 -1.66
N LEU A 139 -5.37 -0.99 -2.42
CA LEU A 139 -6.05 -1.67 -3.51
C LEU A 139 -6.29 -0.72 -4.69
N GLY A 140 -6.33 -1.25 -5.90
CA GLY A 140 -6.65 -0.46 -7.09
C GLY A 140 -8.15 -0.22 -7.23
N ILE A 141 -8.51 0.93 -7.81
CA ILE A 141 -9.91 1.27 -8.08
C ILE A 141 -10.61 0.23 -8.97
N ALA A 142 -9.90 -0.38 -9.91
CA ALA A 142 -10.43 -1.45 -10.77
C ALA A 142 -10.89 -2.68 -9.96
N GLN A 143 -10.13 -3.09 -8.94
CA GLN A 143 -10.54 -4.21 -8.08
C GLN A 143 -11.76 -3.86 -7.23
N LEU A 144 -11.93 -2.58 -6.85
CA LEU A 144 -13.11 -2.15 -6.12
C LEU A 144 -14.36 -2.24 -7.00
N GLU A 145 -14.26 -1.84 -8.27
CA GLU A 145 -15.32 -1.99 -9.28
C GLU A 145 -15.68 -3.47 -9.49
N GLU A 146 -14.69 -4.35 -9.71
CA GLU A 146 -14.90 -5.80 -9.83
C GLU A 146 -15.63 -6.38 -8.60
N LEU A 147 -15.22 -6.01 -7.39
CA LEU A 147 -15.86 -6.49 -6.15
C LEU A 147 -17.29 -5.97 -5.99
N LEU A 148 -17.61 -4.78 -6.49
CA LEU A 148 -18.97 -4.23 -6.50
C LEU A 148 -19.87 -5.03 -7.45
N ASP A 149 -19.41 -5.26 -8.68
CA ASP A 149 -20.15 -6.01 -9.69
C ASP A 149 -20.44 -7.46 -9.26
N LEU A 150 -19.50 -8.06 -8.53
CA LEU A 150 -19.63 -9.41 -7.98
C LEU A 150 -20.41 -9.46 -6.65
N GLY A 151 -20.79 -8.31 -6.08
CA GLY A 151 -21.42 -8.26 -4.76
C GLY A 151 -20.54 -8.78 -3.61
N ALA A 152 -19.22 -8.71 -3.76
CA ALA A 152 -18.21 -9.34 -2.90
C ALA A 152 -17.43 -8.33 -2.02
N LEU A 153 -18.04 -7.20 -1.67
CA LEU A 153 -17.43 -6.16 -0.83
C LEU A 153 -17.00 -6.67 0.56
N ASP A 154 -17.55 -7.79 1.04
CA ASP A 154 -17.14 -8.41 2.30
C ASP A 154 -15.66 -8.84 2.29
N ARG A 155 -15.10 -9.12 1.10
CA ARG A 155 -13.67 -9.41 0.93
C ARG A 155 -12.77 -8.25 1.35
N LEU A 156 -13.21 -6.99 1.20
CA LEU A 156 -12.45 -5.82 1.66
C LEU A 156 -12.34 -5.78 3.18
N ARG A 157 -13.44 -6.07 3.89
CA ARG A 157 -13.39 -6.17 5.36
C ARG A 157 -12.46 -7.26 5.81
N LYS A 158 -12.60 -8.46 5.23
CA LYS A 158 -11.70 -9.60 5.51
C LYS A 158 -10.23 -9.25 5.26
N LEU A 159 -9.94 -8.52 4.19
CA LEU A 159 -8.58 -8.07 3.87
C LEU A 159 -8.04 -7.12 4.95
N ILE A 160 -8.82 -6.10 5.32
CA ILE A 160 -8.43 -5.13 6.35
C ILE A 160 -8.22 -5.83 7.70
N ASP A 161 -9.15 -6.70 8.10
CA ASP A 161 -9.10 -7.44 9.36
C ASP A 161 -7.89 -8.36 9.41
N LYS A 162 -7.63 -9.10 8.33
CA LYS A 162 -6.49 -10.03 8.20
C LYS A 162 -5.15 -9.30 8.34
N LEU A 163 -5.03 -8.11 7.77
CA LEU A 163 -3.83 -7.27 7.85
C LEU A 163 -3.76 -6.44 9.14
N GLN A 164 -4.84 -6.45 9.93
CA GLN A 164 -5.01 -5.57 11.09
C GLN A 164 -4.73 -4.09 10.71
N ALA A 165 -5.17 -3.72 9.50
CA ALA A 165 -4.97 -2.39 8.95
C ALA A 165 -6.01 -1.42 9.54
N ASP A 166 -5.61 -0.17 9.69
CA ASP A 166 -6.45 0.91 10.20
C ASP A 166 -7.31 1.55 9.10
N GLY A 167 -7.08 1.19 7.84
CA GLY A 167 -7.84 1.70 6.71
C GLY A 167 -7.36 1.18 5.35
N LEU A 168 -7.93 1.75 4.29
CA LEU A 168 -7.68 1.39 2.91
C LEU A 168 -7.30 2.63 2.08
N ILE A 169 -6.19 2.52 1.35
CA ILE A 169 -5.80 3.44 0.29
C ILE A 169 -6.30 2.86 -1.04
N VAL A 170 -7.08 3.63 -1.77
CA VAL A 170 -7.51 3.28 -3.13
C VAL A 170 -6.64 4.02 -4.12
N HIS A 171 -5.78 3.30 -4.85
CA HIS A 171 -4.96 3.91 -5.88
C HIS A 171 -5.72 3.99 -7.21
N VAL A 172 -5.53 5.09 -7.92
CA VAL A 172 -6.11 5.36 -9.24
C VAL A 172 -4.96 5.47 -10.21
N ASN A 173 -4.77 4.45 -11.04
CA ASN A 173 -3.72 4.40 -12.05
C ASN A 173 -4.32 4.02 -13.43
N PRO A 174 -5.07 4.94 -14.06
CA PRO A 174 -5.70 4.71 -15.36
C PRO A 174 -4.63 4.86 -16.45
N LEU A 175 -4.00 3.75 -16.82
CA LEU A 175 -3.08 3.65 -17.94
C LEU A 175 -3.39 2.41 -18.76
#